data_AF-A0A117MD43-F1
#
_entry.id   AF-A0A117MD43-F1
#
_cell.length_a   1.000
_cell.length_b   1.000
_cell.length_c   1.000
_cell.angle_alpha   90.00
_cell.angle_beta   90.00
_cell.angle_gamma   90.00
#
_symmetry.space_group_name_H-M   'P 1'
#
loop_
_entity.id
_entity.type
_entity.pdbx_description
1 polymer ?
#
loop_
_entity_poly.entity_id
_entity_poly.type
_entity_poly.pdbx_seq_one_letter_code
_entity_poly.pdbx_strand_id
1 'polypeptide(L)'
;MKCSEPCREFCRWIETLPHHKKYVLKKEEHPTLPKCFKDTILGESVPGSIRQLRGPYGSHVHEFPDRWVLHRDIVDAEADPLGHLFSDAPEYLVSALAGLATGLLAKKQRDSKNALLAGWSMTAFMFLLGKMGKTIGEDERENEGKAPRLS
;
A
#
# COMPACT_ATOMS: atom_id res chain seq x y z
N MET A 1 3.69 -3.24 14.58
CA MET A 1 4.86 -3.10 15.48
C MET A 1 4.53 -2.26 16.72
N LYS A 2 5.14 -2.53 17.90
CA LYS A 2 4.90 -1.73 19.14
C LYS A 2 5.75 -0.46 19.14
N CYS A 3 5.15 0.66 19.53
CA CYS A 3 5.87 1.91 19.74
C CYS A 3 6.61 1.90 21.07
N SER A 4 7.93 1.76 21.00
CA SER A 4 8.86 1.91 22.12
C SER A 4 9.81 3.07 21.87
N GLU A 5 10.48 3.54 22.92
CA GLU A 5 11.64 4.40 22.74
C GLU A 5 12.68 3.73 21.82
N PRO A 6 13.35 4.47 20.92
CA PRO A 6 13.31 5.92 20.71
C PRO A 6 12.23 6.42 19.73
N CYS A 7 11.29 5.58 19.30
CA CYS A 7 10.31 5.91 18.26
C CYS A 7 9.03 6.58 18.78
N ARG A 8 8.90 6.77 20.09
CA ARG A 8 7.61 7.10 20.73
C ARG A 8 7.01 8.40 20.20
N GLU A 9 7.79 9.44 20.00
CA GLU A 9 7.28 10.73 19.52
C GLU A 9 6.82 10.65 18.06
N PHE A 10 7.65 10.04 17.20
CA PHE A 10 7.31 9.84 15.79
C PHE A 10 6.06 8.98 15.63
N CYS A 11 5.92 7.94 16.45
CA CYS A 11 4.73 7.11 16.55
C CYS A 11 3.46 7.91 16.88
N ARG A 12 3.51 8.78 17.90
CA ARG A 12 2.37 9.63 18.27
C ARG A 12 1.94 10.53 17.12
N TRP A 13 2.91 11.06 16.38
CA TRP A 13 2.61 11.83 15.17
C TRP A 13 1.93 10.97 14.10
N ILE A 14 2.42 9.76 13.80
CA ILE A 14 1.78 8.84 12.84
C ILE A 14 0.33 8.53 13.22
N GLU A 15 0.01 8.33 14.51
CA GLU A 15 -1.36 8.06 14.98
C GLU A 15 -2.34 9.20 14.63
N THR A 16 -1.85 10.44 14.55
CA THR A 16 -2.70 11.59 14.17
C THR A 16 -2.98 11.69 12.67
N LEU A 17 -2.24 10.95 11.83
CA LEU A 17 -2.38 11.06 10.39
C LEU A 17 -3.62 10.27 9.91
N PRO A 18 -4.42 10.84 9.00
CA PRO A 18 -5.47 10.08 8.32
C PRO A 18 -4.89 8.95 7.47
N HIS A 19 -5.64 7.85 7.38
CA HIS A 19 -5.30 6.73 6.52
C HIS A 19 -5.35 7.12 5.03
N HIS A 20 -4.56 6.41 4.21
CA HIS A 20 -4.50 6.56 2.75
C HIS A 20 -4.11 7.95 2.23
N LYS A 21 -3.64 8.85 3.10
CA LYS A 21 -3.06 10.14 2.69
C LYS A 21 -1.55 10.08 2.69
N LYS A 22 -0.96 10.69 1.65
CA LYS A 22 0.49 10.79 1.48
C LYS A 22 1.03 12.05 2.16
N TYR A 23 2.11 11.87 2.89
CA TYR A 23 2.85 12.90 3.61
C TYR A 23 4.31 12.90 3.20
N VAL A 24 4.81 14.06 2.79
CA VAL A 24 6.20 14.25 2.41
C VAL A 24 7.01 14.76 3.58
N LEU A 25 8.12 14.08 3.85
CA LEU A 25 9.17 14.54 4.75
C LEU A 25 10.43 14.79 3.92
N LYS A 26 10.85 16.05 3.85
CA LYS A 26 12.08 16.45 3.15
C LYS A 26 13.31 15.93 3.89
N LYS A 27 14.28 15.34 3.18
CA LYS A 27 15.49 14.79 3.79
C LYS A 27 16.41 15.87 4.35
N GLU A 28 16.29 17.10 3.86
CA GLU A 28 16.97 18.28 4.41
C GLU A 28 16.60 18.50 5.88
N GLU A 29 15.35 18.20 6.26
CA GLU A 29 14.85 18.35 7.63
C GLU A 29 14.83 17.01 8.41
N HIS A 30 14.65 15.91 7.68
CA HIS A 30 14.55 14.56 8.21
C HIS A 30 15.53 13.64 7.46
N PRO A 31 16.84 13.73 7.71
CA PRO A 31 17.83 12.98 6.94
C PRO A 31 17.69 11.46 7.09
N THR A 32 17.13 11.00 8.21
CA THR A 32 16.89 9.59 8.50
C THR A 32 15.54 9.39 9.18
N LEU A 33 14.94 8.22 8.97
CA LEU A 33 13.78 7.78 9.74
C LEU A 33 14.17 7.05 11.04
N PRO A 34 13.26 7.03 12.03
CA PRO A 34 13.50 6.29 13.28
C PRO A 34 13.79 4.80 13.03
N LYS A 35 14.60 4.17 13.89
CA LYS A 35 15.03 2.75 13.74
C LYS A 35 13.90 1.71 13.76
N CYS A 36 12.68 2.09 14.14
CA CYS A 36 11.51 1.19 14.08
C CYS A 36 10.96 1.03 12.67
N PHE A 37 11.37 1.86 11.71
CA PHE A 37 11.11 1.60 10.30
C PHE A 37 12.07 0.53 9.79
N LYS A 38 11.52 -0.51 9.15
CA LYS A 38 12.29 -1.63 8.60
C LYS A 38 12.02 -1.76 7.12
N ASP A 39 13.05 -2.13 6.37
CA ASP A 39 12.91 -2.43 4.95
C ASP A 39 11.87 -3.55 4.74
N THR A 40 11.05 -3.39 3.72
CA THR A 40 10.05 -4.39 3.34
C THR A 40 10.03 -4.56 1.82
N ILE A 41 9.48 -5.68 1.36
CA ILE A 41 9.12 -5.90 -0.04
C ILE A 41 7.60 -5.86 -0.25
N LEU A 42 6.84 -5.68 0.84
CA LEU A 42 5.38 -5.72 0.83
C LEU A 42 4.79 -4.33 0.57
N GLY A 43 4.24 -4.17 -0.63
CA GLY A 43 3.63 -2.92 -1.09
C GLY A 43 3.82 -2.77 -2.59
N GLU A 44 3.07 -1.84 -3.18
CA GLU A 44 3.28 -1.46 -4.57
C GLU A 44 4.58 -0.68 -4.71
N SER A 45 5.40 -1.03 -5.70
CA SER A 45 6.62 -0.27 -5.98
C SER A 45 6.26 1.04 -6.67
N VAL A 46 6.77 2.16 -6.15
CA VAL A 46 6.54 3.48 -6.74
C VAL A 46 7.73 3.86 -7.63
N PRO A 47 7.52 4.31 -8.88
CA PRO A 47 8.60 4.76 -9.75
C PRO A 47 9.47 5.84 -9.08
N GLY A 48 10.79 5.65 -9.13
CA GLY A 48 11.76 6.56 -8.51
C GLY A 48 12.02 6.32 -7.02
N SER A 49 11.24 5.46 -6.36
CA SER A 49 11.54 5.00 -5.00
C SER A 49 12.77 4.11 -5.00
N ILE A 50 13.70 4.35 -4.08
CA ILE A 50 14.95 3.58 -3.92
C ILE A 50 14.71 2.34 -3.05
N ARG A 51 13.90 2.49 -2.00
CA ARG A 51 13.45 1.38 -1.14
C ARG A 51 12.12 1.72 -0.48
N GLN A 52 11.51 0.73 0.15
CA GLN A 52 10.28 0.92 0.90
C GLN A 52 10.43 0.35 2.31
N LEU A 53 9.83 1.03 3.29
CA LEU A 53 9.92 0.69 4.70
C LEU A 53 8.53 0.58 5.31
N ARG A 54 8.37 -0.34 6.27
CA ARG A 54 7.19 -0.41 7.13
C ARG A 54 7.55 -0.04 8.56
N GLY A 55 6.63 0.67 9.20
CA GLY A 55 6.79 1.14 10.56
C GLY A 55 5.54 0.87 11.42
N PRO A 56 5.48 1.46 12.62
CA PRO A 56 4.35 1.32 13.52
C PRO A 56 3.03 1.83 12.93
N TYR A 57 1.91 1.34 13.49
CA TYR A 57 0.54 1.76 13.12
C TYR A 57 0.20 1.66 11.63
N GLY A 58 0.68 0.62 10.94
CA GLY A 58 0.41 0.45 9.51
C GLY A 58 1.08 1.51 8.63
N SER A 59 2.13 2.19 9.13
CA SER A 59 2.86 3.15 8.30
C SER A 59 3.68 2.42 7.22
N HIS A 60 3.57 2.93 5.99
CA HIS A 60 4.36 2.50 4.85
C HIS A 60 5.02 3.73 4.24
N VAL A 61 6.30 3.59 3.93
CA VAL A 61 7.14 4.69 3.44
C VAL A 61 7.84 4.28 2.17
N HIS A 62 7.82 5.16 1.19
CA HIS A 62 8.71 5.13 0.04
C HIS A 62 9.85 6.13 0.25
N GLU A 63 11.08 5.65 0.10
CA GLU A 63 12.27 6.52 0.13
C GLU A 63 12.63 6.97 -1.28
N PHE A 64 12.76 8.27 -1.45
CA PHE A 64 13.31 8.93 -2.64
C PHE A 64 14.67 9.57 -2.32
N PRO A 65 15.47 9.98 -3.32
CA PRO A 65 16.76 10.63 -3.07
C PRO A 65 16.68 11.84 -2.12
N ASP A 66 15.63 12.65 -2.26
CA ASP A 66 15.40 13.95 -1.62
C ASP A 66 14.34 13.93 -0.51
N ARG A 67 13.49 12.91 -0.44
CA ARG A 67 12.35 12.87 0.48
C ARG A 67 11.91 11.48 0.90
N TRP A 68 11.07 11.44 1.93
CA TRP A 68 10.27 10.30 2.34
C TRP A 68 8.82 10.57 2.01
N VAL A 69 8.12 9.61 1.41
CA VAL A 69 6.67 9.67 1.21
C VAL A 69 6.03 8.62 2.12
N LEU A 70 5.40 9.07 3.20
CA LEU A 70 4.73 8.25 4.19
C LEU A 70 3.23 8.24 3.96
N HIS A 71 2.61 7.08 4.10
CA HIS A 71 1.16 6.96 4.29
C HIS A 71 0.86 5.92 5.37
N ARG A 72 -0.42 5.82 5.74
CA ARG A 72 -0.89 4.87 6.74
C ARG A 72 -1.96 3.96 6.16
N ASP A 73 -1.70 2.66 6.20
CA ASP A 73 -2.68 1.61 5.96
C ASP A 73 -3.68 1.56 7.14
N ILE A 74 -4.89 1.09 6.89
CA ILE A 74 -5.89 0.77 7.92
C ILE A 74 -5.46 -0.49 8.68
N VAL A 75 -5.02 -1.51 7.93
CA VAL A 75 -4.57 -2.79 8.48
C VAL A 75 -3.10 -3.01 8.13
N ASP A 76 -2.30 -3.46 9.09
CA ASP A 76 -0.89 -3.76 8.84
C ASP A 76 -0.75 -5.07 8.02
N ALA A 77 -0.28 -4.96 6.77
CA ALA A 77 -0.12 -6.11 5.87
C ALA A 77 0.81 -7.22 6.40
N GLU A 78 1.75 -6.89 7.29
CA GLU A 78 2.63 -7.91 7.90
C GLU A 78 1.94 -8.69 9.01
N ALA A 79 0.99 -8.05 9.71
CA ALA A 79 0.27 -8.65 10.83
C ALA A 79 -1.03 -9.34 10.39
N ASP A 80 -1.77 -8.74 9.46
CA ASP A 80 -3.02 -9.25 8.91
C ASP A 80 -3.11 -9.00 7.39
N PRO A 81 -2.49 -9.87 6.58
CA PRO A 81 -2.48 -9.75 5.13
C PRO A 81 -3.88 -9.80 4.51
N LEU A 82 -4.80 -10.57 5.10
CA LEU A 82 -6.16 -10.70 4.58
C LEU A 82 -6.95 -9.44 4.88
N GLY A 83 -6.91 -8.93 6.11
CA GLY A 83 -7.55 -7.66 6.48
C GLY A 83 -7.04 -6.49 5.63
N HIS A 84 -5.73 -6.43 5.36
CA HIS A 84 -5.15 -5.44 4.44
C HIS A 84 -5.75 -5.54 3.03
N LEU A 85 -5.90 -6.74 2.49
CA LEU A 85 -6.51 -6.93 1.17
C LEU A 85 -7.97 -6.44 1.13
N PHE A 86 -8.73 -6.59 2.22
CA PHE A 86 -10.11 -6.11 2.30
C PHE A 86 -10.21 -4.60 2.48
N SER A 87 -9.35 -4.00 3.31
CA SER A 87 -9.48 -2.60 3.72
C SER A 87 -8.63 -1.63 2.90
N ASP A 88 -7.45 -2.05 2.45
CA ASP A 88 -6.42 -1.18 1.86
C ASP A 88 -6.16 -1.50 0.38
N ALA A 89 -6.39 -2.74 -0.04
CA ALA A 89 -6.14 -3.22 -1.40
C ALA A 89 -7.31 -4.02 -2.05
N PRO A 90 -8.57 -3.57 -1.92
CA PRO A 90 -9.74 -4.32 -2.37
C PRO A 90 -9.76 -4.63 -3.87
N GLU A 91 -9.08 -3.82 -4.70
CA GLU A 91 -8.97 -4.03 -6.14
C GLU A 91 -8.36 -5.39 -6.50
N TYR A 92 -7.39 -5.86 -5.71
CA TYR A 92 -6.75 -7.16 -5.90
C TYR A 92 -7.73 -8.29 -5.60
N LEU A 93 -8.47 -8.18 -4.49
CA LEU A 93 -9.47 -9.18 -4.12
C LEU A 93 -10.59 -9.29 -5.16
N VAL A 94 -11.17 -8.15 -5.56
CA VAL A 94 -12.27 -8.11 -6.54
C VAL A 94 -11.81 -8.70 -7.87
N SER A 95 -10.60 -8.38 -8.33
CA SER A 95 -10.07 -8.92 -9.59
C SER A 95 -9.86 -10.45 -9.55
N ALA A 96 -9.38 -10.99 -8.43
CA ALA A 96 -9.22 -12.43 -8.25
C ALA A 96 -10.57 -13.17 -8.22
N LEU A 97 -11.54 -12.65 -7.46
CA LEU A 97 -12.88 -13.23 -7.37
C LEU A 97 -13.62 -13.18 -8.71
N ALA A 98 -13.54 -12.07 -9.44
CA ALA A 98 -14.16 -11.92 -10.75
C ALA A 98 -13.61 -12.92 -11.78
N GLY A 99 -12.28 -13.12 -11.80
CA GLY A 99 -11.66 -14.11 -12.68
C GLY A 99 -12.01 -15.54 -12.32
N LEU A 100 -12.00 -15.88 -11.03
CA LEU A 100 -12.41 -17.21 -10.55
C LEU A 100 -13.86 -17.51 -10.94
N ALA A 101 -14.78 -16.59 -10.66
CA ALA A 101 -16.19 -16.74 -11.03
C ALA A 101 -16.37 -16.91 -12.53
N THR A 102 -15.69 -16.08 -13.34
CA THR A 102 -15.73 -16.17 -14.81
C THR A 102 -15.19 -17.50 -15.32
N GLY A 103 -14.06 -17.97 -14.79
CA GLY A 103 -13.48 -19.25 -15.17
C GLY A 103 -14.39 -20.43 -14.83
N LEU A 104 -14.99 -20.43 -13.64
CA LEU A 104 -15.94 -21.48 -13.22
C LEU A 104 -17.20 -21.51 -14.08
N LEU A 105 -17.74 -20.33 -14.45
CA LEU A 105 -18.90 -20.23 -15.33
C LEU A 105 -18.57 -20.68 -16.75
N ALA A 106 -17.44 -20.22 -17.31
CA ALA A 106 -17.00 -20.57 -18.67
C ALA A 106 -16.68 -22.06 -18.82
N LYS A 107 -16.17 -22.72 -17.77
CA LYS A 107 -15.90 -24.17 -17.76
C LYS A 107 -17.14 -25.02 -18.02
N LYS A 108 -18.35 -24.49 -17.79
CA LYS A 108 -19.60 -25.19 -18.11
C LYS A 108 -19.90 -25.27 -19.61
N GLN A 109 -19.32 -24.38 -20.42
CA GLN A 109 -19.65 -24.21 -21.84
C GLN A 109 -18.44 -24.32 -22.79
N ARG A 110 -17.22 -24.27 -22.25
CA ARG A 110 -15.96 -24.24 -23.01
C ARG A 110 -14.99 -25.28 -22.46
N ASP A 111 -13.99 -25.65 -23.25
CA ASP A 111 -12.89 -26.46 -22.74
C ASP A 111 -12.09 -25.72 -21.65
N SER A 112 -11.32 -26.49 -20.88
CA SER A 112 -10.59 -25.98 -19.72
C SER A 112 -9.57 -24.89 -20.06
N LYS A 113 -8.95 -24.90 -21.25
CA LYS A 113 -7.95 -23.88 -21.64
C LYS A 113 -8.64 -22.55 -21.93
N ASN A 114 -9.75 -22.59 -22.67
CA ASN A 114 -10.55 -21.41 -22.98
C ASN A 114 -11.25 -20.83 -21.75
N ALA A 115 -11.69 -21.67 -20.81
CA ALA A 115 -12.23 -21.22 -19.53
C ALA A 115 -11.17 -20.56 -18.65
N LEU A 116 -9.96 -21.13 -18.59
CA LEU A 116 -8.83 -20.54 -17.88
C LEU A 116 -8.45 -19.18 -18.47
N LEU A 117 -8.32 -19.10 -19.80
CA LEU A 117 -8.02 -17.84 -20.50
C LEU A 117 -9.08 -16.78 -20.20
N ALA A 118 -10.37 -17.13 -20.23
CA ALA A 118 -11.45 -16.21 -19.90
C ALA A 118 -11.35 -15.68 -18.45
N GLY A 119 -11.02 -16.55 -17.49
CA GLY A 119 -10.79 -16.15 -16.10
C GLY A 119 -9.62 -15.18 -15.95
N TRP A 120 -8.48 -15.48 -16.56
CA TRP A 120 -7.30 -14.60 -16.53
C TRP A 120 -7.56 -13.26 -17.21
N SER A 121 -8.22 -13.25 -18.36
CA SER A 121 -8.60 -12.01 -19.05
C SER A 121 -9.51 -11.14 -18.18
N MET A 122 -10.47 -11.75 -17.48
CA MET A 122 -11.34 -11.02 -16.55
C MET A 122 -10.58 -10.48 -15.34
N THR A 123 -9.67 -11.26 -14.75
CA THR A 123 -8.81 -10.78 -13.66
C THR A 123 -7.99 -9.57 -14.11
N ALA A 124 -7.32 -9.66 -15.26
CA ALA A 124 -6.53 -8.55 -15.79
C ALA A 124 -7.39 -7.31 -16.03
N PHE A 125 -8.56 -7.48 -16.66
CA PHE A 125 -9.48 -6.38 -16.93
C PHE A 125 -9.97 -5.70 -15.65
N MET A 126 -10.44 -6.47 -14.65
CA MET A 126 -10.94 -5.92 -13.39
C MET A 126 -9.83 -5.29 -12.55
N PHE A 127 -8.63 -5.86 -12.59
CA PHE A 127 -7.46 -5.27 -11.94
C PHE A 127 -7.12 -3.90 -12.54
N LEU A 128 -7.08 -3.79 -13.87
CA LEU A 128 -6.84 -2.52 -14.56
C LEU A 128 -7.92 -1.48 -14.24
N LEU A 129 -9.20 -1.87 -14.25
CA LEU A 129 -10.30 -0.99 -13.84
C LEU A 129 -10.15 -0.51 -12.39
N GLY A 130 -9.80 -1.41 -11.47
CA GLY A 130 -9.56 -1.08 -10.07
C GLY A 130 -8.41 -0.08 -9.91
N LYS A 131 -7.29 -0.29 -10.62
CA LYS A 131 -6.17 0.64 -10.63
C LYS A 131 -6.54 2.00 -11.22
N MET A 132 -7.26 2.05 -12.33
CA MET A 132 -7.74 3.30 -12.92
C MET A 132 -8.69 4.05 -11.96
N GLY A 133 -9.64 3.34 -11.34
CA GLY A 133 -10.53 3.91 -10.35
C GLY A 133 -9.78 4.49 -9.16
N LYS A 134 -8.75 3.77 -8.67
CA LYS A 134 -7.85 4.25 -7.64
C LYS A 134 -7.15 5.53 -8.08
N THR A 135 -6.48 5.55 -9.24
CA THR A 135 -5.78 6.75 -9.73
C THR A 135 -6.69 7.97 -9.93
N ILE A 136 -7.96 7.78 -10.28
CA ILE A 136 -8.91 8.89 -10.44
C ILE A 136 -9.39 9.41 -9.07
N GLY A 137 -9.55 8.51 -8.09
CA GLY A 137 -10.03 8.85 -6.75
C GLY A 137 -8.93 9.19 -5.75
N GLU A 138 -7.67 8.86 -6.05
CA GLU A 138 -6.54 9.06 -5.15
C GLU A 138 -6.19 10.55 -5.10
N ASP A 139 -6.17 11.09 -3.88
CA ASP A 139 -5.66 12.43 -3.66
C ASP A 139 -4.14 12.40 -3.80
N GLU A 140 -3.64 12.68 -5.01
CA GLU A 140 -2.20 12.76 -5.29
C GLU A 140 -1.50 13.91 -4.55
N ARG A 141 -2.24 14.75 -3.80
CA ARG A 141 -1.63 15.80 -3.00
C ARG A 141 -0.74 15.18 -1.92
N GLU A 142 0.55 15.26 -2.18
CA GLU A 142 1.61 15.11 -1.20
C GLU A 142 1.52 16.27 -0.19
N ASN A 143 1.04 15.97 1.01
CA ASN A 143 0.93 16.98 2.07
C ASN A 143 2.29 17.11 2.76
N GLU A 144 2.77 18.33 2.99
CA GLU A 144 3.99 18.50 3.80
C GLU A 144 3.74 18.01 5.23
N GLY A 145 4.49 17.00 5.66
CA GLY A 145 4.42 16.45 7.00
C GLY A 145 5.32 17.23 7.95
N LYS A 146 4.76 17.71 9.07
CA LYS A 146 5.53 18.30 10.17
C LYS A 146 5.87 17.23 11.22
N ALA A 147 6.70 16.27 10.84
CA ALA A 147 7.08 15.18 11.74
C ALA A 147 8.01 15.68 12.85
N PRO A 148 8.05 15.00 14.01
CA PRO A 148 9.08 15.24 15.03
C PRO A 148 10.48 15.01 14.45
N ARG A 149 11.42 15.90 14.78
CA ARG A 149 12.83 15.73 14.41
C ARG A 149 13.48 14.74 15.38
N LEU A 150 14.28 13.84 14.84
CA LEU A 150 15.11 12.97 15.66
C LEU A 150 16.22 13.80 16.29
N SER A 151 16.32 13.77 17.62
CA SER A 151 17.41 14.38 18.38
C SER A 151 18.69 13.56 18.37
#